data_AF-A0A519Z4V6-F1
#
_entry.id   AF-A0A519Z4V6-F1
#
_cell.length_a   1.000
_cell.length_b   1.000
_cell.length_c   1.000
_cell.angle_alpha   90.00
_cell.angle_beta   90.00
_cell.angle_gamma   90.00
#
_symmetry.space_group_name_H-M   'P 1'
#
loop_
_entity.id
_entity.type
_entity.pdbx_description
1 polymer ?
#
loop_
_entity_poly.entity_id
_entity_poly.type
_entity_poly.pdbx_seq_one_letter_code
_entity_poly.pdbx_strand_id
1 'polypeptide(L)'
;RVPQFSGALRVMAVAYKDDAFGNAEQTMKVADPVVISTALPRFASPGDTIIGVVTFTNTMNKPTEVHPRYELTGPLISIESESAIYEHPNAAQRANKIYDNPKEIYLLPNAEKQYRFFVRVEQSIGNSIIKVTALDKPLKETFSETIELPIRPAAPLEKRTGSGEATASAPAALNLRTDFLPSSLRSRLMLSRSPLTQFSKDLSYLLEYPYGCLEQTVSAAFPQLYFGDLAASLAQKTGAGRKPQRYNPNYNVQEAIRKIESMQLYNGSLSYWPGGDYDNWWATAYAAHFLLEAKQAGFAVNQSTLNKVLSYLQLRLKKRETETYQYFTVDGLARQRIIAKREITYSLYVLALAGRQDAVALNYYKANRPLPTSDARFLLACTYALGGQQRAYREVLPTQFTPEKSGRELGDSFSSPIRDEALALNALLEADPTNPQVNSIARQLSRQMRVAPYLNTQERAFGLLALGKIARKSQASTAVATLLADGKEIGKFTGKDLTVNNVANRKISIKASGAGALYYFWEMEGISASGRVLEEDSYLKVRRQFLTRTGQPVGAVGIKQNDLVVVKLTLQAADAAGEVKNVA
;
A
#
# COMPACT_ATOMS: atom_id res chain seq x y z
N ARG A 1 2.39 4.35 -41.48
CA ARG A 1 1.14 3.55 -41.56
C ARG A 1 0.24 4.04 -40.44
N VAL A 2 -0.93 4.60 -40.75
CA VAL A 2 -1.90 5.01 -39.74
C VAL A 2 -2.60 3.74 -39.25
N PRO A 3 -2.75 3.53 -37.92
CA PRO A 3 -3.60 2.45 -37.41
C PRO A 3 -5.06 2.67 -37.82
N GLN A 4 -5.95 1.74 -37.50
CA GLN A 4 -7.38 1.97 -37.74
C GLN A 4 -7.83 3.26 -37.03
N PHE A 5 -8.27 4.25 -37.81
CA PHE A 5 -8.62 5.57 -37.33
C PHE A 5 -9.56 6.26 -38.31
N SER A 6 -10.64 6.87 -37.81
CA SER A 6 -11.51 7.77 -38.55
C SER A 6 -11.63 9.08 -37.78
N GLY A 7 -11.20 10.18 -38.40
CA GLY A 7 -11.13 11.50 -37.77
C GLY A 7 -10.16 12.44 -38.45
N ALA A 8 -9.72 13.46 -37.73
CA ALA A 8 -8.71 14.41 -38.18
C ALA A 8 -7.35 14.09 -37.53
N LEU A 9 -6.32 13.88 -38.34
CA LEU A 9 -4.93 13.76 -37.91
C LEU A 9 -4.23 15.11 -38.06
N ARG A 10 -3.63 15.60 -36.97
CA ARG A 10 -2.72 16.76 -37.01
C ARG A 10 -1.30 16.25 -37.19
N VAL A 11 -0.75 16.42 -38.39
CA VAL A 11 0.64 16.12 -38.71
C VAL A 11 1.48 17.30 -38.26
N MET A 12 2.45 17.07 -37.37
CA MET A 12 3.36 18.09 -36.87
C MET A 12 4.79 17.73 -37.26
N ALA A 13 5.55 18.70 -37.75
CA ALA A 13 6.96 18.58 -38.06
C ALA A 13 7.74 19.60 -37.24
N VAL A 14 8.80 19.15 -36.58
CA VAL A 14 9.76 20.00 -35.87
C VAL A 14 11.12 19.75 -36.47
N ALA A 15 11.84 20.83 -36.79
CA ALA A 15 13.18 20.78 -37.35
C ALA A 15 14.13 21.61 -36.47
N TYR A 16 15.38 21.18 -36.38
CA TYR A 16 16.44 21.98 -35.77
C TYR A 16 17.74 21.85 -36.54
N LYS A 17 18.56 22.89 -36.49
CA LYS A 17 19.94 22.92 -37.00
C LYS A 17 20.73 23.93 -36.18
N ASP A 18 21.79 23.48 -35.49
CA ASP A 18 22.56 24.30 -34.55
C ASP A 18 21.62 24.97 -33.53
N ASP A 19 21.62 26.30 -33.45
CA ASP A 19 20.73 27.10 -32.59
C ASP A 19 19.37 27.47 -33.24
N ALA A 20 19.10 27.00 -34.47
CA ALA A 20 17.86 27.29 -35.19
C ALA A 20 16.82 26.19 -34.96
N PHE A 21 15.58 26.62 -34.69
CA PHE A 21 14.42 25.74 -34.49
C PHE A 21 13.28 26.17 -35.41
N GLY A 22 12.55 25.21 -35.96
CA GLY A 22 11.37 25.43 -36.79
C GLY A 22 10.28 24.41 -36.48
N ASN A 23 9.03 24.80 -36.65
CA ASN A 23 7.90 23.89 -36.57
C ASN A 23 6.87 24.19 -37.67
N ALA A 24 6.12 23.19 -38.09
CA ALA A 24 5.00 23.30 -39.02
C ALA A 24 3.96 22.22 -38.69
N GLU A 25 2.70 22.47 -39.07
CA GLU A 25 1.63 21.50 -38.89
C GLU A 25 0.58 21.56 -40.01
N GLN A 26 -0.06 20.42 -40.26
CA GLN A 26 -1.12 20.28 -41.26
C GLN A 26 -2.17 19.29 -40.76
N THR A 27 -3.45 19.64 -40.90
CA THR A 27 -4.56 18.73 -40.60
C THR A 27 -4.92 17.90 -41.83
N MET A 28 -5.03 16.59 -41.65
CA MET A 28 -5.45 15.61 -42.66
C MET A 28 -6.69 14.86 -42.17
N LYS A 29 -7.76 14.84 -42.97
CA LYS A 29 -8.94 14.02 -42.69
C LYS A 29 -8.68 12.59 -43.18
N VAL A 30 -8.94 11.61 -42.31
CA VAL A 30 -8.86 10.18 -42.63
C VAL A 30 -10.21 9.57 -42.26
N ALA A 31 -10.89 8.92 -43.20
CA ALA A 31 -12.15 8.27 -42.94
C ALA A 31 -12.36 7.13 -43.95
N ASP A 32 -12.91 6.02 -43.47
CA ASP A 32 -13.40 4.94 -44.31
C ASP A 32 -14.71 5.36 -45.01
N PRO A 33 -15.05 4.78 -46.18
CA PRO A 33 -16.35 4.97 -46.83
C PRO A 33 -17.55 4.75 -45.89
N VAL A 34 -17.43 3.75 -45.01
CA VAL A 34 -18.35 3.50 -43.90
C VAL A 34 -17.57 3.49 -42.59
N VAL A 35 -17.82 4.47 -41.74
CA VAL A 35 -17.22 4.55 -40.40
C VAL A 35 -18.13 3.84 -39.40
N ILE A 36 -17.53 2.98 -38.58
CA ILE A 36 -18.19 2.28 -37.46
C ILE A 36 -17.73 2.94 -36.17
N SER A 37 -18.68 3.36 -35.33
CA SER A 37 -18.42 3.92 -34.01
C SER A 37 -19.32 3.28 -32.97
N THR A 38 -18.75 2.46 -32.09
CA THR A 38 -19.50 1.71 -31.08
C THR A 38 -19.37 2.33 -29.69
N ALA A 39 -20.51 2.64 -29.07
CA ALA A 39 -20.60 3.13 -27.70
C ALA A 39 -20.79 1.96 -26.72
N LEU A 40 -19.79 1.75 -25.86
CA LEU A 40 -19.76 0.71 -24.84
C LEU A 40 -19.19 1.28 -23.52
N PRO A 41 -19.51 0.66 -22.37
CA PRO A 41 -18.85 1.01 -21.12
C PRO A 41 -17.35 0.69 -21.18
N ARG A 42 -16.56 1.36 -20.34
CA ARG A 42 -15.09 1.14 -20.29
C ARG A 42 -14.69 -0.22 -19.71
N PHE A 43 -15.56 -0.80 -18.89
CA PHE A 43 -15.41 -2.11 -18.27
C PHE A 43 -16.81 -2.62 -17.90
N ALA A 44 -16.90 -3.91 -17.61
CA ALA A 44 -18.10 -4.49 -17.01
C ALA A 44 -17.71 -5.48 -15.90
N SER A 45 -18.70 -5.90 -15.13
CA SER A 45 -18.58 -6.87 -14.04
C SER A 45 -19.27 -8.17 -14.40
N PRO A 46 -18.86 -9.32 -13.81
CA PRO A 46 -19.57 -10.58 -13.98
C PRO A 46 -21.06 -10.42 -13.67
N GLY A 47 -21.92 -10.83 -14.62
CA GLY A 47 -23.37 -10.69 -14.53
C GLY A 47 -23.96 -9.37 -15.02
N ASP A 48 -23.14 -8.36 -15.37
CA ASP A 48 -23.64 -7.11 -15.96
C ASP A 48 -24.33 -7.38 -17.31
N THR A 49 -25.35 -6.57 -17.61
CA THR A 49 -26.00 -6.51 -18.92
C THR A 49 -25.73 -5.16 -19.56
N ILE A 50 -25.48 -5.17 -20.86
CA ILE A 50 -24.97 -4.03 -21.62
C ILE A 50 -25.84 -3.84 -22.85
N ILE A 51 -26.35 -2.63 -23.03
CA ILE A 51 -26.95 -2.17 -24.27
C ILE A 51 -25.86 -1.45 -25.06
N GLY A 52 -25.29 -2.13 -26.06
CA GLY A 52 -24.31 -1.55 -26.97
C GLY A 52 -25.00 -0.80 -28.10
N VAL A 53 -24.47 0.36 -28.49
CA VAL A 53 -24.98 1.15 -29.63
C VAL A 53 -23.88 1.29 -30.66
N VAL A 54 -24.09 0.80 -31.87
CA VAL A 54 -23.20 1.00 -33.01
C VAL A 54 -23.78 2.09 -33.90
N THR A 55 -22.97 3.08 -34.27
CA THR A 55 -23.31 4.07 -35.29
C THR A 55 -22.54 3.76 -36.56
N PHE A 56 -23.27 3.59 -37.67
CA PHE A 56 -22.69 3.47 -39.01
C PHE A 56 -22.86 4.79 -39.75
N THR A 57 -21.75 5.34 -40.24
CA THR A 57 -21.71 6.64 -40.92
C THR A 57 -21.25 6.45 -42.35
N ASN A 58 -22.07 6.84 -43.33
CA ASN A 58 -21.65 6.87 -44.73
C ASN A 58 -20.95 8.20 -45.03
N THR A 59 -19.65 8.15 -45.36
CA THR A 59 -18.84 9.35 -45.63
C THR A 59 -18.78 9.70 -47.13
N MET A 60 -19.44 8.90 -47.97
CA MET A 60 -19.50 9.09 -49.42
C MET A 60 -20.63 10.04 -49.84
N ASN A 61 -20.54 10.50 -51.08
CA ASN A 61 -21.56 11.30 -51.76
C ASN A 61 -22.66 10.46 -52.46
N LYS A 62 -22.70 9.16 -52.23
CA LYS A 62 -23.69 8.21 -52.80
C LYS A 62 -24.25 7.31 -51.69
N PRO A 63 -25.52 6.85 -51.81
CA PRO A 63 -26.07 5.93 -50.83
C PRO A 63 -25.34 4.58 -50.88
N THR A 64 -25.35 3.87 -49.76
CA THR A 64 -24.84 2.50 -49.67
C THR A 64 -25.72 1.62 -48.80
N GLU A 65 -25.54 0.31 -48.93
CA GLU A 65 -26.22 -0.71 -48.14
C GLU A 65 -25.17 -1.53 -47.40
N VAL A 66 -25.30 -1.57 -46.08
CA VAL A 66 -24.38 -2.30 -45.20
C VAL A 66 -25.09 -3.41 -44.47
N HIS A 67 -24.43 -4.56 -44.40
CA HIS A 67 -24.87 -5.72 -43.64
C HIS A 67 -24.07 -5.82 -42.33
N PRO A 68 -24.66 -5.44 -41.18
CA PRO A 68 -23.94 -5.38 -39.91
C PRO A 68 -23.87 -6.74 -39.21
N ARG A 69 -22.72 -7.06 -38.64
CA ARG A 69 -22.46 -8.24 -37.83
C ARG A 69 -21.61 -7.88 -36.62
N TYR A 70 -21.77 -8.60 -35.52
CA TYR A 70 -20.86 -8.49 -34.38
C TYR A 70 -20.42 -9.86 -33.87
N GLU A 71 -19.19 -9.92 -33.41
CA GLU A 71 -18.54 -11.10 -32.88
C GLU A 71 -18.10 -10.86 -31.44
N LEU A 72 -18.39 -11.82 -30.58
CA LEU A 72 -18.11 -11.77 -29.16
C LEU A 72 -17.07 -12.83 -28.80
N THR A 73 -15.99 -12.41 -28.16
CA THR A 73 -14.96 -13.29 -27.60
C THR A 73 -14.80 -13.03 -26.11
N GLY A 74 -14.42 -14.05 -25.35
CA GLY A 74 -14.34 -13.99 -23.89
C GLY A 74 -15.68 -14.26 -23.23
N PRO A 75 -15.87 -13.87 -21.96
CA PRO A 75 -17.07 -14.16 -21.16
C PRO A 75 -18.27 -13.26 -21.53
N LEU A 76 -18.59 -13.14 -22.81
CA LEU A 76 -19.72 -12.37 -23.33
C LEU A 76 -20.70 -13.29 -24.05
N ILE A 77 -21.98 -13.09 -23.77
CA ILE A 77 -23.10 -13.76 -24.42
C ILE A 77 -24.00 -12.67 -25.02
N SER A 78 -24.46 -12.81 -26.26
CA SER A 78 -25.48 -11.88 -26.75
C SER A 78 -26.87 -12.30 -26.34
N ILE A 79 -27.73 -11.31 -26.24
CA ILE A 79 -29.13 -11.41 -25.90
C ILE A 79 -29.96 -10.98 -27.12
N GLU A 80 -31.06 -11.69 -27.37
CA GLU A 80 -31.88 -11.49 -28.56
C GLU A 80 -32.66 -10.16 -28.56
N SER A 81 -33.01 -9.63 -27.38
CA SER A 81 -33.78 -8.39 -27.24
C SER A 81 -33.53 -7.67 -25.91
N GLU A 82 -33.91 -6.40 -25.85
CA GLU A 82 -33.84 -5.62 -24.61
C GLU A 82 -34.75 -6.22 -23.52
N SER A 83 -35.96 -6.68 -23.86
CA SER A 83 -36.88 -7.30 -22.89
C SER A 83 -36.31 -8.56 -22.26
N ALA A 84 -35.55 -9.34 -23.04
CA ALA A 84 -34.90 -10.55 -22.55
C ALA A 84 -33.80 -10.29 -21.51
N ILE A 85 -33.28 -9.05 -21.40
CA ILE A 85 -32.40 -8.63 -20.31
C ILE A 85 -33.13 -8.69 -18.96
N TYR A 86 -34.42 -8.32 -18.93
CA TYR A 86 -35.19 -8.13 -17.71
C TYR A 86 -35.98 -9.37 -17.28
N GLU A 87 -36.42 -10.20 -18.22
CA GLU A 87 -37.32 -11.34 -17.94
C GLU A 87 -36.59 -12.63 -17.53
N HIS A 88 -35.33 -12.81 -17.94
CA HIS A 88 -34.61 -14.06 -17.76
C HIS A 88 -33.12 -13.88 -17.41
N PRO A 89 -32.78 -13.42 -16.20
CA PRO A 89 -31.38 -13.21 -15.80
C PRO A 89 -30.51 -14.49 -15.86
N ASN A 90 -31.13 -15.67 -15.83
CA ASN A 90 -30.48 -16.99 -15.81
C ASN A 90 -30.76 -17.90 -17.02
N ALA A 91 -31.55 -17.47 -18.02
CA ALA A 91 -31.80 -18.34 -19.18
C ALA A 91 -30.55 -18.45 -20.05
N ALA A 92 -30.14 -19.68 -20.36
CA ALA A 92 -29.07 -19.97 -21.28
C ALA A 92 -29.47 -19.50 -22.70
N GLN A 93 -29.00 -18.33 -23.11
CA GLN A 93 -29.17 -17.81 -24.46
C GLN A 93 -27.94 -18.11 -25.31
N ARG A 94 -28.19 -18.36 -26.60
CA ARG A 94 -27.31 -19.03 -27.55
C ARG A 94 -25.87 -18.54 -27.46
N ALA A 95 -24.92 -19.45 -27.22
CA ALA A 95 -23.49 -19.23 -27.32
C ALA A 95 -23.01 -19.06 -28.78
N ASN A 96 -23.77 -18.34 -29.60
CA ASN A 96 -23.31 -17.98 -30.93
C ASN A 96 -22.28 -16.86 -30.74
N LYS A 97 -21.00 -17.13 -30.97
CA LYS A 97 -19.97 -16.07 -30.88
C LYS A 97 -20.04 -15.05 -32.00
N ILE A 98 -20.92 -15.27 -32.97
CA ILE A 98 -21.15 -14.47 -34.15
C ILE A 98 -22.64 -14.24 -34.25
N TYR A 99 -23.04 -12.97 -34.31
CA TYR A 99 -24.42 -12.58 -34.53
C TYR A 99 -24.53 -11.84 -35.84
N ASP A 100 -25.34 -12.41 -36.70
CA ASP A 100 -25.68 -11.86 -37.99
C ASP A 100 -27.02 -11.15 -37.84
N ASN A 101 -27.04 -9.83 -38.07
CA ASN A 101 -28.30 -9.11 -38.07
C ASN A 101 -29.01 -9.41 -39.41
N PRO A 102 -30.23 -9.95 -39.42
CA PRO A 102 -30.90 -10.31 -40.66
C PRO A 102 -31.38 -9.10 -41.48
N LYS A 103 -31.26 -7.87 -40.97
CA LYS A 103 -31.72 -6.65 -41.66
C LYS A 103 -30.57 -5.77 -42.13
N GLU A 104 -30.59 -5.48 -43.42
CA GLU A 104 -29.68 -4.55 -44.06
C GLU A 104 -29.94 -3.11 -43.60
N ILE A 105 -28.88 -2.33 -43.49
CA ILE A 105 -28.96 -0.90 -43.16
C ILE A 105 -28.65 -0.10 -44.43
N TYR A 106 -29.70 0.52 -44.98
CA TYR A 106 -29.55 1.50 -46.05
C TYR A 106 -29.10 2.86 -45.50
N LEU A 107 -27.95 3.36 -45.93
CA LEU A 107 -27.35 4.63 -45.52
C LEU A 107 -27.36 5.64 -46.66
N LEU A 108 -28.01 6.79 -46.45
CA LEU A 108 -27.96 7.92 -47.37
C LEU A 108 -26.54 8.54 -47.40
N PRO A 109 -26.19 9.32 -48.45
CA PRO A 109 -24.95 10.09 -48.47
C PRO A 109 -24.79 10.97 -47.23
N ASN A 110 -23.62 10.97 -46.60
CA ASN A 110 -23.31 11.80 -45.41
C ASN A 110 -24.31 11.64 -44.25
N ALA A 111 -24.90 10.45 -44.10
CA ALA A 111 -25.89 10.15 -43.07
C ALA A 111 -25.43 9.03 -42.15
N GLU A 112 -26.04 9.00 -40.96
CA GLU A 112 -25.76 8.02 -39.92
C GLU A 112 -27.01 7.20 -39.59
N LYS A 113 -26.81 5.92 -39.25
CA LYS A 113 -27.84 5.09 -38.62
C LYS A 113 -27.26 4.33 -37.43
N GLN A 114 -28.07 4.20 -36.39
CA GLN A 114 -27.71 3.46 -35.19
C GLN A 114 -28.35 2.08 -35.16
N TYR A 115 -27.62 1.13 -34.60
CA TYR A 115 -28.07 -0.21 -34.30
C TYR A 115 -27.75 -0.53 -32.84
N ARG A 116 -28.70 -1.17 -32.15
CA ARG A 116 -28.51 -1.63 -30.77
C ARG A 116 -28.30 -3.12 -30.73
N PHE A 117 -27.37 -3.56 -29.90
CA PHE A 117 -27.15 -4.96 -29.58
C PHE A 117 -27.06 -5.13 -28.06
N PHE A 118 -27.36 -6.33 -27.57
CA PHE A 118 -27.54 -6.59 -26.16
C PHE A 118 -26.58 -7.68 -25.72
N VAL A 119 -25.79 -7.43 -24.69
CA VAL A 119 -24.76 -8.37 -24.23
C VAL A 119 -24.92 -8.59 -22.74
N ARG A 120 -24.72 -9.84 -22.29
CA ARG A 120 -24.56 -10.19 -20.89
C ARG A 120 -23.16 -10.73 -20.66
N VAL A 121 -22.59 -10.32 -19.53
CA VAL A 121 -21.32 -10.84 -19.05
C VAL A 121 -21.58 -12.12 -18.26
N GLU A 122 -20.85 -13.18 -18.58
CA GLU A 122 -20.91 -14.42 -17.80
C GLU A 122 -20.42 -14.20 -16.36
N GLN A 123 -20.65 -15.18 -15.48
CA GLN A 123 -20.09 -15.19 -14.12
C GLN A 123 -18.58 -15.54 -14.15
N SER A 124 -17.81 -14.81 -14.95
CA SER A 124 -16.39 -15.01 -15.20
C SER A 124 -15.70 -13.69 -15.50
N ILE A 125 -14.39 -13.61 -15.26
CA ILE A 125 -13.56 -12.43 -15.53
C ILE A 125 -12.60 -12.68 -16.68
N GLY A 126 -12.05 -11.59 -17.22
CA GLY A 126 -11.06 -11.65 -18.28
C GLY A 126 -11.22 -10.50 -19.26
N ASN A 127 -10.39 -10.50 -20.29
CA ASN A 127 -10.56 -9.58 -21.39
C ASN A 127 -11.55 -10.16 -22.38
N SER A 128 -12.56 -9.37 -22.73
CA SER A 128 -13.49 -9.68 -23.79
C SER A 128 -13.18 -8.83 -25.00
N ILE A 129 -13.53 -9.34 -26.19
CA ILE A 129 -13.41 -8.59 -27.44
C ILE A 129 -14.79 -8.54 -28.08
N ILE A 130 -15.20 -7.35 -28.49
CA ILE A 130 -16.37 -7.10 -29.31
C ILE A 130 -15.87 -6.59 -30.65
N LYS A 131 -16.04 -7.39 -31.70
CA LYS A 131 -15.70 -7.00 -33.07
C LYS A 131 -16.97 -6.74 -33.86
N VAL A 132 -17.16 -5.51 -34.31
CA VAL A 132 -18.28 -5.10 -35.15
C VAL A 132 -17.79 -5.03 -36.60
N THR A 133 -18.55 -5.57 -37.54
CA THR A 133 -18.24 -5.54 -38.97
C THR A 133 -19.42 -5.04 -39.78
N ALA A 134 -19.16 -4.28 -40.83
CA ALA A 134 -20.12 -3.86 -41.84
C ALA A 134 -19.63 -4.31 -43.21
N LEU A 135 -20.34 -5.25 -43.85
CA LEU A 135 -20.10 -5.59 -45.25
C LEU A 135 -20.88 -4.60 -46.12
N ASP A 136 -20.16 -3.77 -46.88
CA ASP A 136 -20.75 -2.88 -47.87
C ASP A 136 -20.97 -3.65 -49.17
N LYS A 137 -22.23 -3.89 -49.54
CA LYS A 137 -22.59 -4.69 -50.71
C LYS A 137 -22.15 -4.04 -52.04
N PRO A 138 -22.43 -2.73 -52.28
CA PRO A 138 -21.99 -2.06 -53.50
C PRO A 138 -20.47 -2.05 -53.69
N LEU A 139 -19.70 -1.79 -52.64
CA LEU A 139 -18.24 -1.73 -52.69
C LEU A 139 -17.59 -3.11 -52.62
N LYS A 140 -18.30 -4.12 -52.10
CA LYS A 140 -17.76 -5.46 -51.78
C LYS A 140 -16.58 -5.40 -50.80
N GLU A 141 -16.62 -4.41 -49.91
CA GLU A 141 -15.61 -4.17 -48.89
C GLU A 141 -16.19 -4.44 -47.50
N THR A 142 -15.34 -4.86 -46.57
CA THR A 142 -15.73 -5.07 -45.17
C THR A 142 -14.99 -4.09 -44.28
N PHE A 143 -15.74 -3.29 -43.55
CA PHE A 143 -15.24 -2.40 -42.52
C PHE A 143 -15.42 -3.08 -41.16
N SER A 144 -14.48 -2.89 -40.23
CA SER A 144 -14.57 -3.52 -38.92
C SER A 144 -14.01 -2.66 -37.82
N GLU A 145 -14.63 -2.61 -36.65
CA GLU A 145 -14.13 -2.01 -35.41
C GLU A 145 -13.95 -3.11 -34.36
N THR A 146 -12.83 -3.11 -33.62
CA THR A 146 -12.55 -4.08 -32.56
C THR A 146 -12.36 -3.35 -31.24
N ILE A 147 -13.13 -3.74 -30.22
CA ILE A 147 -13.12 -3.12 -28.90
C ILE A 147 -12.79 -4.17 -27.86
N GLU A 148 -11.79 -3.88 -27.03
CA GLU A 148 -11.51 -4.65 -25.83
C GLU A 148 -12.37 -4.15 -24.66
N LEU A 149 -13.12 -5.06 -24.04
CA LEU A 149 -13.94 -4.80 -22.88
C LEU A 149 -13.42 -5.63 -21.69
N PRO A 150 -12.72 -5.01 -20.72
CA PRO A 150 -12.25 -5.71 -19.53
C PRO A 150 -13.42 -6.08 -18.62
N ILE A 151 -13.46 -7.35 -18.20
CA ILE A 151 -14.41 -7.86 -17.23
C ILE A 151 -13.72 -8.05 -15.88
N ARG A 152 -14.18 -7.31 -14.87
CA ARG A 152 -13.57 -7.29 -13.53
C ARG A 152 -14.63 -7.32 -12.42
N PRO A 153 -14.36 -7.96 -11.26
CA PRO A 153 -15.35 -8.03 -10.18
C PRO A 153 -15.59 -6.67 -9.54
N ALA A 154 -16.78 -6.50 -8.96
CA ALA A 154 -17.11 -5.36 -8.10
C ALA A 154 -16.57 -5.54 -6.67
N ALA A 155 -15.31 -5.99 -6.52
CA ALA A 155 -14.66 -6.21 -5.23
C ALA A 155 -13.24 -5.64 -5.21
N PRO A 156 -12.75 -5.20 -4.03
CA PRO A 156 -11.38 -4.76 -3.86
C PRO A 156 -10.41 -5.96 -3.91
N LEU A 157 -9.12 -5.65 -4.01
CA LEU A 157 -8.06 -6.63 -3.78
C LEU A 157 -8.04 -6.98 -2.29
N GLU A 158 -8.20 -8.25 -1.97
CA GLU A 158 -8.01 -8.79 -0.62
C GLU A 158 -6.60 -9.33 -0.46
N LYS A 159 -6.03 -9.19 0.75
CA LYS A 159 -4.73 -9.75 1.14
C LYS A 159 -4.89 -10.54 2.42
N ARG A 160 -4.55 -11.83 2.39
CA ARG A 160 -4.55 -12.77 3.52
C ARG A 160 -3.12 -13.18 3.81
N THR A 161 -2.73 -13.17 5.08
CA THR A 161 -1.35 -13.49 5.48
C THR A 161 -1.34 -14.36 6.72
N GLY A 162 -0.28 -15.13 6.91
CA GLY A 162 -0.02 -15.82 8.17
C GLY A 162 1.46 -16.14 8.34
N SER A 163 1.84 -16.42 9.57
CA SER A 163 3.22 -16.75 9.93
C SER A 163 3.26 -17.70 11.11
N GLY A 164 4.39 -18.36 11.28
CA GLY A 164 4.63 -19.20 12.45
C GLY A 164 6.02 -19.77 12.46
N GLU A 165 6.19 -20.80 13.28
CA GLU A 165 7.43 -21.57 13.38
C GLU A 165 7.17 -23.06 13.13
N ALA A 166 8.18 -23.73 12.62
CA ALA A 166 8.25 -25.18 12.45
C ALA A 166 9.58 -25.66 13.06
N THR A 167 9.51 -26.74 13.82
CA THR A 167 10.68 -27.39 14.43
C THR A 167 10.69 -28.86 14.05
N ALA A 168 11.79 -29.57 14.37
CA ALA A 168 11.86 -31.01 14.14
C ALA A 168 10.77 -31.80 14.89
N SER A 169 10.39 -31.33 16.09
CA SER A 169 9.34 -31.96 16.91
C SER A 169 7.93 -31.44 16.62
N ALA A 170 7.79 -30.26 16.00
CA ALA A 170 6.51 -29.65 15.65
C ALA A 170 6.55 -29.15 14.19
N PRO A 171 6.33 -30.04 13.21
CA PRO A 171 6.18 -29.64 11.81
C PRO A 171 4.91 -28.81 11.61
N ALA A 172 4.91 -27.91 10.64
CA ALA A 172 3.76 -27.06 10.34
C ALA A 172 2.95 -27.61 9.15
N ALA A 173 1.62 -27.60 9.28
CA ALA A 173 0.68 -27.92 8.21
C ALA A 173 -0.25 -26.72 7.98
N LEU A 174 -0.33 -26.24 6.74
CA LEU A 174 -1.09 -25.05 6.37
C LEU A 174 -2.14 -25.40 5.33
N ASN A 175 -3.37 -24.95 5.56
CA ASN A 175 -4.47 -25.08 4.61
C ASN A 175 -4.76 -23.71 3.99
N LEU A 176 -4.12 -23.42 2.86
CA LEU A 176 -4.16 -22.10 2.23
C LEU A 176 -5.32 -21.97 1.22
N ARG A 177 -6.54 -22.38 1.61
CA ARG A 177 -7.73 -22.29 0.77
C ARG A 177 -8.19 -20.84 0.61
N THR A 178 -8.60 -20.48 -0.60
CA THR A 178 -9.16 -19.17 -0.95
C THR A 178 -10.18 -19.27 -2.07
N ASP A 179 -11.10 -18.32 -2.10
CA ASP A 179 -12.13 -18.08 -3.11
C ASP A 179 -11.70 -17.02 -4.15
N PHE A 180 -10.43 -16.63 -4.13
CA PHE A 180 -9.88 -15.66 -5.09
C PHE A 180 -9.91 -16.21 -6.52
N LEU A 181 -10.21 -15.34 -7.47
CA LEU A 181 -10.22 -15.68 -8.89
C LEU A 181 -8.82 -16.08 -9.35
N PRO A 182 -8.64 -17.21 -10.07
CA PRO A 182 -7.32 -17.71 -10.46
C PRO A 182 -6.44 -16.70 -11.21
N SER A 183 -7.02 -15.85 -12.06
CA SER A 183 -6.29 -14.83 -12.80
C SER A 183 -5.84 -13.64 -11.95
N SER A 184 -6.52 -13.37 -10.83
CA SER A 184 -6.14 -12.34 -9.84
C SER A 184 -5.27 -12.89 -8.71
N LEU A 185 -5.28 -14.20 -8.51
CA LEU A 185 -4.62 -14.87 -7.40
C LEU A 185 -3.10 -14.79 -7.53
N ARG A 186 -2.47 -14.26 -6.50
CA ARG A 186 -1.03 -14.37 -6.24
C ARG A 186 -0.85 -14.93 -4.85
N SER A 187 0.11 -15.84 -4.70
CA SER A 187 0.42 -16.41 -3.39
C SER A 187 1.87 -16.79 -3.30
N ARG A 188 2.43 -16.68 -2.09
CA ARG A 188 3.80 -17.07 -1.79
C ARG A 188 3.95 -17.57 -0.36
N LEU A 189 4.99 -18.35 -0.14
CA LEU A 189 5.46 -18.78 1.16
C LEU A 189 6.97 -18.62 1.23
N MET A 190 7.43 -17.99 2.32
CA MET A 190 8.83 -17.79 2.64
C MET A 190 9.21 -18.64 3.85
N LEU A 191 10.42 -19.23 3.81
CA LEU A 191 11.07 -19.89 4.93
C LEU A 191 12.40 -19.21 5.24
N SER A 192 12.68 -18.98 6.53
CA SER A 192 13.95 -18.45 7.01
C SER A 192 14.27 -18.96 8.42
N ARG A 193 15.55 -18.95 8.79
CA ARG A 193 16.00 -19.12 10.18
C ARG A 193 15.78 -17.87 11.03
N SER A 194 15.46 -16.74 10.41
CA SER A 194 15.27 -15.49 11.13
C SER A 194 13.86 -15.41 11.75
N PRO A 195 13.74 -15.20 13.09
CA PRO A 195 12.45 -14.96 13.73
C PRO A 195 11.72 -13.73 13.18
N LEU A 196 12.46 -12.86 12.50
CA LEU A 196 11.94 -11.67 11.81
C LEU A 196 10.94 -11.99 10.71
N THR A 197 10.96 -13.21 10.16
CA THR A 197 10.03 -13.66 9.13
C THR A 197 8.58 -13.54 9.58
N GLN A 198 8.31 -13.66 10.88
CA GLN A 198 6.98 -13.47 11.46
C GLN A 198 6.44 -12.04 11.27
N PHE A 199 7.31 -11.05 11.07
CA PHE A 199 6.96 -9.64 10.86
C PHE A 199 7.05 -9.21 9.39
N SER A 200 7.13 -10.17 8.46
CA SER A 200 7.16 -9.91 7.02
C SER A 200 5.94 -9.12 6.53
N LYS A 201 4.77 -9.34 7.16
CA LYS A 201 3.54 -8.56 6.91
C LYS A 201 3.78 -7.06 7.14
N ASP A 202 4.42 -6.73 8.25
CA ASP A 202 4.65 -5.35 8.66
C ASP A 202 5.69 -4.65 7.78
N LEU A 203 6.75 -5.37 7.40
CA LEU A 203 7.73 -4.85 6.45
C LEU A 203 7.13 -4.67 5.05
N SER A 204 6.36 -5.66 4.54
CA SER A 204 5.64 -5.54 3.26
C SER A 204 4.68 -4.36 3.26
N TYR A 205 3.94 -4.15 4.36
CA TYR A 205 3.05 -2.99 4.51
C TYR A 205 3.81 -1.67 4.35
N LEU A 206 4.96 -1.52 5.03
CA LEU A 206 5.78 -0.31 4.96
C LEU A 206 6.35 -0.05 3.55
N LEU A 207 6.76 -1.10 2.83
CA LEU A 207 7.31 -0.99 1.48
C LEU A 207 6.24 -0.66 0.41
N GLU A 208 5.01 -1.09 0.63
CA GLU A 208 3.88 -0.87 -0.28
C GLU A 208 3.14 0.45 0.00
N TYR A 209 3.40 1.07 1.16
CA TYR A 209 2.71 2.27 1.60
C TYR A 209 2.90 3.43 0.61
N PRO A 210 1.81 4.01 0.05
CA PRO A 210 1.92 4.89 -1.12
C PRO A 210 2.20 6.35 -0.78
N TYR A 211 2.10 6.72 0.49
CA TYR A 211 2.11 8.12 0.92
C TYR A 211 3.51 8.61 1.30
N GLY A 212 3.68 9.93 1.27
CA GLY A 212 4.98 10.56 1.17
C GLY A 212 5.34 11.56 2.26
N CYS A 213 4.67 11.58 3.42
CA CYS A 213 5.10 12.42 4.53
C CYS A 213 6.54 12.09 4.95
N LEU A 214 7.16 12.98 5.72
CA LEU A 214 8.46 12.75 6.34
C LEU A 214 8.45 11.48 7.19
N GLU A 215 7.47 11.37 8.10
CA GLU A 215 7.33 10.22 9.01
C GLU A 215 7.22 8.90 8.24
N GLN A 216 6.37 8.85 7.21
CA GLN A 216 6.13 7.66 6.39
C GLN A 216 7.36 7.27 5.58
N THR A 217 8.06 8.26 5.02
CA THR A 217 9.32 8.08 4.28
C THR A 217 10.38 7.44 5.17
N VAL A 218 10.54 7.97 6.40
CA VAL A 218 11.47 7.41 7.39
C VAL A 218 11.01 6.01 7.81
N SER A 219 9.74 5.81 8.15
CA SER A 219 9.22 4.51 8.60
C SER A 219 9.37 3.41 7.56
N ALA A 220 9.25 3.73 6.27
CA ALA A 220 9.49 2.76 5.20
C ALA A 220 10.98 2.38 5.08
N ALA A 221 11.88 3.36 5.18
CA ALA A 221 13.31 3.16 4.96
C ALA A 221 14.07 2.63 6.19
N PHE A 222 13.67 3.01 7.40
CA PHE A 222 14.45 2.76 8.61
C PHE A 222 14.65 1.26 8.90
N PRO A 223 13.61 0.40 8.84
CA PRO A 223 13.81 -1.04 9.02
C PRO A 223 14.74 -1.63 7.96
N GLN A 224 14.80 -1.09 6.74
CA GLN A 224 15.60 -1.66 5.66
C GLN A 224 17.11 -1.64 5.96
N LEU A 225 17.59 -0.77 6.87
CA LEU A 225 18.97 -0.79 7.36
C LEU A 225 19.35 -2.11 8.04
N TYR A 226 18.39 -2.72 8.75
CA TYR A 226 18.60 -3.95 9.51
C TYR A 226 18.04 -5.20 8.81
N PHE A 227 17.05 -4.99 7.95
CA PHE A 227 16.26 -6.02 7.28
C PHE A 227 16.53 -6.10 5.77
N GLY A 228 17.66 -5.60 5.27
CA GLY A 228 17.94 -5.55 3.83
C GLY A 228 17.68 -6.89 3.10
N ASP A 229 18.19 -8.00 3.64
CA ASP A 229 17.98 -9.33 3.04
C ASP A 229 16.52 -9.79 3.07
N LEU A 230 15.80 -9.52 4.17
CA LEU A 230 14.37 -9.81 4.26
C LEU A 230 13.57 -8.92 3.30
N ALA A 231 13.84 -7.62 3.24
CA ALA A 231 13.19 -6.69 2.32
C ALA A 231 13.41 -7.13 0.86
N ALA A 232 14.62 -7.57 0.51
CA ALA A 232 14.94 -8.11 -0.81
C ALA A 232 14.23 -9.45 -1.09
N SER A 233 14.08 -10.33 -0.09
CA SER A 233 13.37 -11.61 -0.26
C SER A 233 11.85 -11.46 -0.36
N LEU A 234 11.29 -10.37 0.18
CA LEU A 234 9.89 -9.98 -0.03
C LEU A 234 9.60 -9.49 -1.46
N ALA A 235 10.63 -9.26 -2.29
CA ALA A 235 10.45 -8.85 -3.68
C ALA A 235 9.64 -9.90 -4.46
N GLN A 236 8.40 -9.58 -4.78
CA GLN A 236 7.65 -10.33 -5.77
C GLN A 236 8.24 -10.04 -7.17
N LYS A 237 8.59 -11.08 -7.93
CA LYS A 237 8.69 -10.97 -9.39
C LYS A 237 7.30 -10.67 -9.94
N THR A 238 6.93 -9.39 -9.99
CA THR A 238 5.62 -8.93 -10.44
C THR A 238 5.61 -8.77 -11.96
N GLY A 239 4.42 -8.92 -12.56
CA GLY A 239 4.20 -8.61 -13.98
C GLY A 239 4.54 -7.15 -14.31
N ALA A 240 4.68 -6.85 -15.61
CA ALA A 240 5.36 -5.73 -16.27
C ALA A 240 4.97 -4.26 -15.90
N GLY A 241 4.51 -3.94 -14.68
CA GLY A 241 4.06 -2.60 -14.31
C GLY A 241 4.47 -2.06 -12.93
N ARG A 242 5.08 -2.87 -12.03
CA ARG A 242 5.58 -2.38 -10.73
C ARG A 242 7.11 -2.27 -10.75
N LYS A 243 7.63 -1.08 -10.44
CA LYS A 243 9.07 -0.79 -10.46
C LYS A 243 9.82 -1.75 -9.51
N PRO A 244 10.71 -2.63 -10.00
CA PRO A 244 11.49 -3.55 -9.16
C PRO A 244 12.35 -2.84 -8.10
N GLN A 245 12.54 -1.53 -8.26
CA GLN A 245 13.29 -0.65 -7.36
C GLN A 245 12.72 -0.58 -5.94
N ARG A 246 11.41 -0.78 -5.72
CA ARG A 246 10.77 -0.67 -4.38
C ARG A 246 11.19 -1.75 -3.38
N TYR A 247 11.82 -2.84 -3.83
CA TYR A 247 12.35 -3.89 -2.95
C TYR A 247 13.88 -3.94 -3.01
N ASN A 248 14.52 -2.88 -3.49
CA ASN A 248 15.97 -2.69 -3.37
C ASN A 248 16.26 -1.82 -2.14
N PRO A 249 16.73 -2.42 -1.03
CA PRO A 249 16.96 -1.71 0.23
C PRO A 249 17.91 -0.52 0.07
N ASN A 250 19.01 -0.72 -0.67
CA ASN A 250 20.02 0.32 -0.82
C ASN A 250 19.49 1.52 -1.61
N TYR A 251 18.72 1.25 -2.67
CA TYR A 251 18.07 2.30 -3.44
C TYR A 251 17.05 3.05 -2.57
N ASN A 252 16.16 2.34 -1.89
CA ASN A 252 15.10 2.93 -1.08
C ASN A 252 15.64 3.81 0.05
N VAL A 253 16.66 3.33 0.77
CA VAL A 253 17.31 4.08 1.85
C VAL A 253 17.94 5.35 1.29
N GLN A 254 18.65 5.26 0.15
CA GLN A 254 19.27 6.44 -0.45
C GLN A 254 18.25 7.47 -0.96
N GLU A 255 17.13 7.01 -1.55
CA GLU A 255 16.03 7.89 -1.95
C GLU A 255 15.34 8.54 -0.75
N ALA A 256 15.15 7.81 0.35
CA ALA A 256 14.61 8.36 1.57
C ALA A 256 15.53 9.46 2.14
N ILE A 257 16.85 9.27 2.12
CA ILE A 257 17.82 10.30 2.51
C ILE A 257 17.66 11.55 1.63
N ARG A 258 17.65 11.41 0.30
CA ARG A 258 17.49 12.54 -0.63
C ARG A 258 16.18 13.30 -0.41
N LYS A 259 15.10 12.56 -0.13
CA LYS A 259 13.79 13.14 0.14
C LYS A 259 13.73 13.85 1.48
N ILE A 260 14.37 13.33 2.52
CA ILE A 260 14.52 14.04 3.80
C ILE A 260 15.29 15.34 3.58
N GLU A 261 16.39 15.29 2.83
CA GLU A 261 17.20 16.47 2.51
C GLU A 261 16.42 17.56 1.76
N SER A 262 15.51 17.19 0.85
CA SER A 262 14.67 18.15 0.12
C SER A 262 13.55 18.76 0.96
N MET A 263 13.29 18.23 2.15
CA MET A 263 12.26 18.71 3.08
C MET A 263 12.84 19.59 4.20
N GLN A 264 14.13 19.94 4.14
CA GLN A 264 14.78 20.82 5.11
C GLN A 264 14.35 22.28 4.95
N LEU A 265 13.90 22.87 6.05
CA LEU A 265 13.56 24.29 6.16
C LEU A 265 14.79 25.14 6.51
N TYR A 266 14.67 26.45 6.32
CA TYR A 266 15.75 27.43 6.54
C TYR A 266 16.30 27.41 7.98
N ASN A 267 15.46 27.11 8.97
CA ASN A 267 15.82 27.02 10.40
C ASN A 267 16.50 25.69 10.77
N GLY A 268 16.71 24.80 9.79
CA GLY A 268 17.32 23.48 9.96
C GLY A 268 16.35 22.35 10.32
N SER A 269 15.08 22.65 10.62
CA SER A 269 14.06 21.61 10.83
C SER A 269 13.63 20.96 9.52
N LEU A 270 12.75 19.97 9.62
CA LEU A 270 12.15 19.32 8.45
C LEU A 270 10.64 19.56 8.43
N SER A 271 10.09 19.80 7.24
CA SER A 271 8.66 19.90 7.02
C SER A 271 7.99 18.53 7.14
N TYR A 272 6.71 18.47 7.48
CA TYR A 272 6.00 17.19 7.53
C TYR A 272 5.61 16.68 6.13
N TRP A 273 5.15 17.57 5.27
CA TRP A 273 4.81 17.29 3.88
C TRP A 273 5.86 17.86 2.92
N PRO A 274 6.13 17.19 1.78
CA PRO A 274 6.97 17.75 0.73
C PRO A 274 6.45 19.12 0.28
N GLY A 275 7.33 20.12 0.25
CA GLY A 275 6.96 21.50 -0.08
C GLY A 275 6.25 22.28 1.04
N GLY A 276 6.06 21.69 2.21
CA GLY A 276 5.54 22.39 3.39
C GLY A 276 6.55 23.41 3.93
N ASP A 277 6.04 24.43 4.64
CA ASP A 277 6.78 25.58 5.17
C ASP A 277 6.79 25.64 6.71
N TYR A 278 6.18 24.67 7.37
CA TYR A 278 6.09 24.56 8.82
C TYR A 278 6.94 23.40 9.36
N ASP A 279 7.45 23.54 10.59
CA ASP A 279 8.29 22.54 11.22
C ASP A 279 7.47 21.44 11.92
N ASN A 280 7.99 20.21 11.90
CA ASN A 280 7.48 19.12 12.72
C ASN A 280 8.62 18.56 13.59
N TRP A 281 8.59 18.87 14.90
CA TRP A 281 9.70 18.54 15.80
C TRP A 281 9.90 17.02 15.93
N TRP A 282 8.84 16.25 16.17
CA TRP A 282 8.94 14.79 16.29
C TRP A 282 9.52 14.15 15.02
N ALA A 283 8.96 14.48 13.86
CA ALA A 283 9.41 13.93 12.58
C ALA A 283 10.83 14.40 12.23
N THR A 284 11.22 15.60 12.66
CA THR A 284 12.60 16.09 12.54
C THR A 284 13.58 15.25 13.37
N ALA A 285 13.26 14.97 14.64
CA ALA A 285 14.07 14.09 15.49
C ALA A 285 14.11 12.65 14.94
N TYR A 286 12.99 12.15 14.43
CA TYR A 286 12.91 10.81 13.84
C TYR A 286 13.77 10.67 12.58
N ALA A 287 13.72 11.66 11.69
CA ALA A 287 14.57 11.71 10.51
C ALA A 287 16.05 11.84 10.89
N ALA A 288 16.40 12.65 11.88
CA ALA A 288 17.77 12.77 12.38
C ALA A 288 18.31 11.42 12.89
N HIS A 289 17.50 10.68 13.65
CA HIS A 289 17.84 9.33 14.12
C HIS A 289 18.14 8.39 12.94
N PHE A 290 17.26 8.35 11.95
CA PHE A 290 17.46 7.56 10.74
C PHE A 290 18.72 7.98 9.96
N LEU A 291 18.96 9.27 9.77
CA LEU A 291 20.14 9.78 9.07
C LEU A 291 21.45 9.39 9.78
N LEU A 292 21.46 9.37 11.12
CA LEU A 292 22.61 8.91 11.91
C LEU A 292 22.87 7.42 11.70
N GLU A 293 21.85 6.57 11.83
CA GLU A 293 22.01 5.12 11.64
C GLU A 293 22.32 4.77 10.17
N ALA A 294 21.73 5.47 9.20
CA ALA A 294 22.03 5.28 7.79
C ALA A 294 23.49 5.65 7.46
N LYS A 295 23.99 6.75 8.03
CA LYS A 295 25.41 7.11 7.92
C LYS A 295 26.32 6.04 8.51
N GLN A 296 25.98 5.49 9.69
CA GLN A 296 26.73 4.38 10.30
C GLN A 296 26.69 3.11 9.44
N ALA A 297 25.59 2.87 8.74
CA ALA A 297 25.45 1.76 7.78
C ALA A 297 26.15 2.00 6.43
N GLY A 298 26.83 3.15 6.25
CA GLY A 298 27.64 3.45 5.06
C GLY A 298 26.89 4.17 3.93
N PHE A 299 25.66 4.65 4.15
CA PHE A 299 24.94 5.45 3.17
C PHE A 299 25.46 6.89 3.09
N ALA A 300 25.34 7.49 1.90
CA ALA A 300 25.74 8.87 1.68
C ALA A 300 24.68 9.82 2.27
N VAL A 301 25.04 10.48 3.37
CA VAL A 301 24.21 11.47 4.08
C VAL A 301 24.89 12.83 4.04
N ASN A 302 24.17 13.88 3.64
CA ASN A 302 24.70 15.24 3.64
C ASN A 302 24.98 15.74 5.07
N GLN A 303 26.27 15.94 5.39
CA GLN A 303 26.69 16.34 6.74
C GLN A 303 26.19 17.74 7.12
N SER A 304 26.05 18.66 6.15
CA SER A 304 25.52 20.01 6.41
C SER A 304 24.05 19.94 6.80
N THR A 305 23.25 19.16 6.06
CA THR A 305 21.84 18.91 6.39
C THR A 305 21.71 18.32 7.80
N LEU A 306 22.43 17.24 8.09
CA LEU A 306 22.39 16.59 9.40
C LEU A 306 22.80 17.54 10.54
N ASN A 307 23.85 18.34 10.35
CA ASN A 307 24.30 19.30 11.36
C ASN A 307 23.25 20.36 11.67
N LYS A 308 22.53 20.87 10.65
CA LYS A 308 21.45 21.84 10.82
C LYS A 308 20.27 21.23 11.58
N VAL A 309 19.88 20.00 11.23
CA VAL A 309 18.82 19.27 11.95
C VAL A 309 19.19 19.09 13.43
N LEU A 310 20.39 18.62 13.74
CA LEU A 310 20.86 18.47 15.12
C LEU A 310 20.89 19.81 15.87
N SER A 311 21.28 20.90 15.20
CA SER A 311 21.30 22.24 15.81
C SER A 311 19.88 22.74 16.13
N TYR A 312 18.92 22.46 15.25
CA TYR A 312 17.50 22.73 15.51
C TYR A 312 17.00 21.93 16.73
N LEU A 313 17.31 20.63 16.85
CA LEU A 313 16.92 19.83 18.02
C LEU A 313 17.46 20.43 19.32
N GLN A 314 18.73 20.82 19.33
CA GLN A 314 19.36 21.47 20.48
C GLN A 314 18.72 22.82 20.84
N LEU A 315 18.31 23.61 19.84
CA LEU A 315 17.57 24.85 20.07
C LEU A 315 16.20 24.59 20.71
N ARG A 316 15.45 23.58 20.23
CA ARG A 316 14.12 23.25 20.76
C ARG A 316 14.16 22.79 22.21
N LEU A 317 15.22 22.08 22.64
CA LEU A 317 15.38 21.66 24.04
C LEU A 317 15.36 22.82 25.04
N LYS A 318 15.84 24.01 24.64
CA LYS A 318 15.86 25.19 25.51
C LYS A 318 14.47 25.70 25.87
N LYS A 319 13.45 25.41 25.05
CA LYS A 319 12.07 25.86 25.28
C LYS A 319 11.37 25.11 26.43
N ARG A 320 11.85 23.91 26.78
CA ARG A 320 11.30 23.05 27.84
C ARG A 320 9.78 22.89 27.76
N GLU A 321 9.25 22.76 26.55
CA GLU A 321 7.82 22.67 26.30
C GLU A 321 7.19 21.49 27.03
N THR A 322 5.98 21.71 27.53
CA THR A 322 5.16 20.69 28.21
C THR A 322 3.86 20.47 27.46
N GLU A 323 3.22 19.34 27.71
CA GLU A 323 1.91 19.01 27.18
C GLU A 323 1.01 18.35 28.23
N THR A 324 -0.30 18.50 28.03
CA THR A 324 -1.29 17.78 28.83
C THR A 324 -1.35 16.34 28.35
N TYR A 325 -1.06 15.42 29.26
CA TYR A 325 -1.03 14.00 28.97
C TYR A 325 -2.18 13.28 29.64
N GLN A 326 -2.96 12.57 28.82
CA GLN A 326 -4.09 11.77 29.26
C GLN A 326 -3.69 10.30 29.41
N TYR A 327 -4.00 9.70 30.55
CA TYR A 327 -3.73 8.30 30.83
C TYR A 327 -4.87 7.66 31.62
N PHE A 328 -4.95 6.34 31.56
CA PHE A 328 -5.93 5.54 32.28
C PHE A 328 -5.29 4.87 33.49
N THR A 329 -5.91 5.02 34.65
CA THR A 329 -5.52 4.29 35.87
C THR A 329 -5.96 2.82 35.80
N VAL A 330 -5.55 2.00 36.77
CA VAL A 330 -5.80 0.55 36.76
C VAL A 330 -7.31 0.23 36.77
N ASP A 331 -8.10 1.07 37.43
CA ASP A 331 -9.57 1.09 37.48
C ASP A 331 -10.24 1.69 36.24
N GLY A 332 -9.46 2.09 35.22
CA GLY A 332 -9.95 2.58 33.94
C GLY A 332 -10.37 4.04 33.93
N LEU A 333 -10.12 4.80 35.00
CA LEU A 333 -10.43 6.23 35.03
C LEU A 333 -9.40 7.04 34.22
N ALA A 334 -9.91 7.94 33.37
CA ALA A 334 -9.09 8.91 32.66
C ALA A 334 -8.56 9.96 33.65
N ARG A 335 -7.25 10.17 33.65
CA ARG A 335 -6.54 11.18 34.43
C ARG A 335 -5.69 12.04 33.50
N GLN A 336 -5.38 13.24 33.96
CA GLN A 336 -4.53 14.18 33.24
C GLN A 336 -3.38 14.63 34.13
N ARG A 337 -2.20 14.81 33.54
CA ARG A 337 -1.06 15.49 34.17
C ARG A 337 -0.25 16.23 33.12
N ILE A 338 0.58 17.15 33.58
CA ILE A 338 1.56 17.82 32.71
C ILE A 338 2.80 16.95 32.60
N ILE A 339 3.24 16.70 31.38
CA ILE A 339 4.52 16.02 31.07
C ILE A 339 5.40 16.94 30.23
N ALA A 340 6.69 16.64 30.18
CA ALA A 340 7.55 17.17 29.12
C ALA A 340 7.11 16.61 27.77
N LYS A 341 7.09 17.44 26.73
CA LYS A 341 6.89 16.96 25.36
C LYS A 341 7.86 15.82 25.03
N ARG A 342 7.36 14.72 24.46
CA ARG A 342 8.19 13.52 24.20
C ARG A 342 9.35 13.75 23.24
N GLU A 343 9.23 14.76 22.38
CA GLU A 343 10.29 15.21 21.49
C GLU A 343 11.55 15.60 22.25
N ILE A 344 11.45 16.02 23.52
CA ILE A 344 12.59 16.44 24.34
C ILE A 344 13.51 15.26 24.62
N THR A 345 13.00 14.20 25.24
CA THR A 345 13.82 13.04 25.61
C THR A 345 14.29 12.28 24.38
N TYR A 346 13.49 12.29 23.32
CA TYR A 346 13.92 11.72 22.04
C TYR A 346 15.02 12.55 21.37
N SER A 347 14.90 13.89 21.37
CA SER A 347 15.96 14.79 20.86
C SER A 347 17.25 14.64 21.65
N LEU A 348 17.18 14.54 22.98
CA LEU A 348 18.33 14.28 23.85
C LEU A 348 19.05 12.99 23.48
N TYR A 349 18.29 11.91 23.28
CA TYR A 349 18.83 10.61 22.85
C TYR A 349 19.49 10.70 21.47
N VAL A 350 18.82 11.30 20.49
CA VAL A 350 19.35 11.46 19.12
C VAL A 350 20.61 12.34 19.09
N LEU A 351 20.64 13.40 19.89
CA LEU A 351 21.82 14.25 20.03
C LEU A 351 22.99 13.46 20.65
N ALA A 352 22.75 12.61 21.64
CA ALA A 352 23.78 11.75 22.22
C ALA A 352 24.31 10.70 21.23
N LEU A 353 23.46 10.11 20.38
CA LEU A 353 23.89 9.25 19.27
C LEU A 353 24.86 9.99 18.31
N ALA A 354 24.68 11.31 18.15
CA ALA A 354 25.57 12.16 17.37
C ALA A 354 26.79 12.70 18.15
N GLY A 355 27.00 12.26 19.39
CA GLY A 355 28.07 12.75 20.27
C GLY A 355 27.86 14.19 20.77
N ARG A 356 26.64 14.74 20.67
CA ARG A 356 26.29 16.09 21.14
C ARG A 356 25.46 15.99 22.41
N GLN A 357 26.02 16.33 23.55
CA GLN A 357 25.28 16.28 24.81
C GLN A 357 24.71 17.64 25.19
N ASP A 358 23.52 17.66 25.79
CA ASP A 358 22.98 18.83 26.49
C ASP A 358 22.86 18.52 27.98
N ALA A 359 23.96 18.76 28.71
CA ALA A 359 24.03 18.46 30.14
C ALA A 359 23.02 19.27 30.96
N VAL A 360 22.67 20.48 30.52
CA VAL A 360 21.69 21.34 31.21
C VAL A 360 20.30 20.72 31.14
N ALA A 361 19.87 20.34 29.94
CA ALA A 361 18.58 19.67 29.76
C ALA A 361 18.55 18.30 30.44
N LEU A 362 19.61 17.49 30.32
CA LEU A 362 19.72 16.20 31.00
C LEU A 362 19.53 16.32 32.52
N ASN A 363 20.26 17.24 33.16
CA ASN A 363 20.16 17.45 34.61
C ASN A 363 18.80 18.01 35.01
N TYR A 364 18.22 18.90 34.20
CA TYR A 364 16.87 19.43 34.45
C TYR A 364 15.82 18.31 34.48
N TYR A 365 15.78 17.43 33.47
CA TYR A 365 14.78 16.36 33.43
C TYR A 365 15.07 15.21 34.41
N LYS A 366 16.32 15.02 34.80
CA LYS A 366 16.68 14.13 35.91
C LYS A 366 16.15 14.64 37.25
N ALA A 367 16.28 15.94 37.52
CA ALA A 367 15.78 16.57 38.74
C ALA A 367 14.25 16.63 38.79
N ASN A 368 13.60 16.83 37.63
CA ASN A 368 12.15 16.94 37.51
C ASN A 368 11.48 15.60 37.13
N ARG A 369 11.68 14.57 37.95
CA ARG A 369 11.22 13.18 37.69
C ARG A 369 9.75 13.01 37.28
N PRO A 370 8.77 13.83 37.72
CA PRO A 370 7.39 13.70 37.27
C PRO A 370 7.13 14.11 35.82
N LEU A 371 8.03 14.91 35.21
CA LEU A 371 7.82 15.41 33.83
C LEU A 371 8.03 14.33 32.76
N PRO A 372 9.07 13.48 32.79
CA PRO A 372 9.21 12.41 31.81
C PRO A 372 8.29 11.22 32.13
N THR A 373 7.56 10.76 31.13
CA THR A 373 6.83 9.47 31.14
C THR A 373 7.80 8.29 31.30
N SER A 374 7.26 7.10 31.58
CA SER A 374 8.04 5.87 31.75
C SER A 374 9.03 5.60 30.59
N ASP A 375 8.56 5.67 29.35
CA ASP A 375 9.36 5.53 28.12
C ASP A 375 10.40 6.65 27.96
N ALA A 376 10.01 7.89 28.28
CA ALA A 376 10.91 9.03 28.24
C ALA A 376 12.05 8.90 29.26
N ARG A 377 11.81 8.27 30.42
CA ARG A 377 12.87 7.95 31.40
C ARG A 377 13.85 6.88 30.88
N PHE A 378 13.38 5.89 30.12
CA PHE A 378 14.28 4.95 29.44
C PHE A 378 15.19 5.69 28.45
N LEU A 379 14.63 6.55 27.60
CA LEU A 379 15.42 7.36 26.68
C LEU A 379 16.43 8.25 27.42
N LEU A 380 16.00 8.93 28.48
CA LEU A 380 16.86 9.78 29.29
C LEU A 380 18.01 8.99 29.93
N ALA A 381 17.72 7.81 30.50
CA ALA A 381 18.73 6.92 31.06
C ALA A 381 19.74 6.47 29.99
N CYS A 382 19.25 5.99 28.84
CA CYS A 382 20.11 5.56 27.73
C CYS A 382 20.98 6.71 27.21
N THR A 383 20.45 7.94 27.22
CA THR A 383 21.22 9.14 26.87
C THR A 383 22.40 9.38 27.83
N TYR A 384 22.20 9.17 29.14
CA TYR A 384 23.30 9.22 30.11
C TYR A 384 24.34 8.13 29.86
N ALA A 385 23.93 6.90 29.57
CA ALA A 385 24.84 5.79 29.27
C ALA A 385 25.69 6.07 28.02
N LEU A 386 25.07 6.57 26.94
CA LEU A 386 25.77 6.99 25.72
C LEU A 386 26.79 8.13 25.98
N GLY A 387 26.55 8.93 27.01
CA GLY A 387 27.49 9.94 27.50
C GLY A 387 28.60 9.45 28.43
N GLY A 388 28.67 8.15 28.69
CA GLY A 388 29.59 7.58 29.69
C GLY A 388 29.17 7.79 31.15
N GLN A 389 27.98 8.35 31.42
CA GLN A 389 27.51 8.68 32.77
C GLN A 389 26.76 7.51 33.43
N GLN A 390 27.47 6.40 33.67
CA GLN A 390 26.90 5.14 34.15
C GLN A 390 26.14 5.24 35.49
N ARG A 391 26.59 6.11 36.41
CA ARG A 391 25.88 6.36 37.68
C ARG A 391 24.51 6.97 37.44
N ALA A 392 24.42 7.98 36.57
CA ALA A 392 23.16 8.63 36.24
C ALA A 392 22.24 7.69 35.45
N TYR A 393 22.78 6.86 34.55
CA TYR A 393 22.04 5.81 33.86
C TYR A 393 21.31 4.89 34.85
N ARG A 394 22.03 4.31 35.83
CA ARG A 394 21.44 3.41 36.83
C ARG A 394 20.41 4.11 37.74
N GLU A 395 20.57 5.40 38.00
CA GLU A 395 19.65 6.17 38.83
C GLU A 395 18.34 6.51 38.12
N VAL A 396 18.40 6.73 36.79
CA VAL A 396 17.26 7.19 35.98
C VAL A 396 16.51 6.01 35.34
N LEU A 397 17.21 4.92 35.02
CA LEU A 397 16.63 3.76 34.36
C LEU A 397 15.54 3.12 35.24
N PRO A 398 14.29 3.01 34.77
CA PRO A 398 13.27 2.28 35.49
C PRO A 398 13.64 0.80 35.65
N THR A 399 13.27 0.20 36.77
CA THR A 399 13.54 -1.22 37.08
C THR A 399 12.78 -2.19 36.17
N GLN A 400 11.63 -1.75 35.67
CA GLN A 400 10.80 -2.48 34.71
C GLN A 400 10.22 -1.49 33.70
N PHE A 401 10.15 -1.89 32.43
CA PHE A 401 9.33 -1.18 31.45
C PHE A 401 7.85 -1.49 31.70
N THR A 402 7.12 -0.46 32.13
CA THR A 402 5.66 -0.51 32.19
C THR A 402 5.16 0.62 31.29
N PRO A 403 4.57 0.32 30.12
CA PRO A 403 3.96 1.34 29.30
C PRO A 403 2.79 1.92 30.09
N GLU A 404 2.75 3.24 30.16
CA GLU A 404 1.58 3.91 30.72
C GLU A 404 0.40 3.65 29.76
N LYS A 405 -0.78 3.33 30.30
CA LYS A 405 -1.98 3.15 29.48
C LYS A 405 -2.45 4.51 29.00
N SER A 406 -1.88 5.00 27.92
CA SER A 406 -2.35 6.17 27.18
C SER A 406 -3.07 5.74 25.90
N GLY A 407 -4.01 6.59 25.48
CA GLY A 407 -4.61 6.47 24.15
C GLY A 407 -3.56 6.71 23.07
N ARG A 408 -3.80 6.16 21.88
CA ARG A 408 -2.96 6.43 20.71
C ARG A 408 -3.09 7.89 20.30
N GLU A 409 -1.97 8.57 20.12
CA GLU A 409 -1.95 9.94 19.58
C GLU A 409 -1.99 9.89 18.04
N LEU A 410 -2.93 10.61 17.44
CA LEU A 410 -3.07 10.74 15.97
C LEU A 410 -2.28 11.93 15.40
N GLY A 411 -1.63 12.70 16.27
CA GLY A 411 -0.73 13.79 15.92
C GLY A 411 0.32 14.04 16.98
N ASP A 412 0.95 15.21 16.94
CA ASP A 412 2.00 15.59 17.89
C ASP A 412 3.17 14.59 17.85
N SER A 413 3.34 13.76 18.89
CA SER A 413 4.42 12.76 18.96
C SER A 413 4.07 11.43 18.29
N PHE A 414 2.82 11.21 17.86
CA PHE A 414 2.34 9.92 17.33
C PHE A 414 2.55 8.76 18.33
N SER A 415 2.46 9.05 19.64
CA SER A 415 2.69 8.05 20.69
C SER A 415 1.67 6.93 20.68
N SER A 416 2.17 5.74 20.99
CA SER A 416 1.36 4.60 21.36
C SER A 416 2.18 3.68 22.26
N PRO A 417 1.54 2.83 23.09
CA PRO A 417 2.26 1.90 23.95
C PRO A 417 3.26 1.01 23.21
N ILE A 418 2.89 0.51 22.02
CA ILE A 418 3.77 -0.34 21.20
C ILE A 418 4.96 0.47 20.65
N ARG A 419 4.71 1.70 20.16
CA ARG A 419 5.76 2.59 19.65
C ARG A 419 6.76 2.94 20.74
N ASP A 420 6.25 3.31 21.91
CA ASP A 420 7.05 3.76 23.05
C ASP A 420 7.91 2.62 23.61
N GLU A 421 7.35 1.41 23.71
CA GLU A 421 8.07 0.19 24.08
C GLU A 421 9.19 -0.15 23.10
N ALA A 422 8.89 -0.07 21.80
CA ALA A 422 9.87 -0.34 20.76
C ALA A 422 11.02 0.68 20.73
N LEU A 423 10.71 1.97 20.90
CA LEU A 423 11.72 3.03 20.97
C LEU A 423 12.58 2.91 22.23
N ALA A 424 11.98 2.61 23.39
CA ALA A 424 12.73 2.35 24.63
C ALA A 424 13.65 1.13 24.51
N LEU A 425 13.17 0.04 23.89
CA LEU A 425 13.99 -1.14 23.60
C LEU A 425 15.15 -0.80 22.67
N ASN A 426 14.91 -0.04 21.61
CA ASN A 426 15.96 0.39 20.69
C ASN A 426 17.05 1.21 21.41
N ALA A 427 16.64 2.14 22.27
CA ALA A 427 17.58 2.95 23.05
C ALA A 427 18.40 2.09 24.04
N LEU A 428 17.77 1.12 24.70
CA LEU A 428 18.44 0.21 25.62
C LEU A 428 19.43 -0.70 24.90
N LEU A 429 19.12 -1.16 23.69
CA LEU A 429 20.02 -1.96 22.86
C LEU A 429 21.29 -1.21 22.45
N GLU A 430 21.21 0.10 22.24
CA GLU A 430 22.37 0.95 21.95
C GLU A 430 23.19 1.27 23.21
N ALA A 431 22.52 1.52 24.34
CA ALA A 431 23.17 1.95 25.58
C ALA A 431 23.76 0.80 26.41
N ASP A 432 23.04 -0.31 26.53
CA ASP A 432 23.36 -1.46 27.40
C ASP A 432 22.68 -2.74 26.85
N PRO A 433 23.21 -3.32 25.77
CA PRO A 433 22.62 -4.51 25.14
C PRO A 433 22.61 -5.75 26.03
N THR A 434 23.37 -5.74 27.13
CA THR A 434 23.44 -6.83 28.11
C THR A 434 22.42 -6.67 29.24
N ASN A 435 21.63 -5.60 29.25
CA ASN A 435 20.68 -5.34 30.30
C ASN A 435 19.64 -6.48 30.40
N PRO A 436 19.35 -7.01 31.61
CA PRO A 436 18.37 -8.08 31.79
C PRO A 436 16.97 -7.78 31.24
N GLN A 437 16.60 -6.49 31.16
CA GLN A 437 15.30 -6.06 30.65
C GLN A 437 15.16 -6.21 29.12
N VAL A 438 16.25 -6.31 28.36
CA VAL A 438 16.20 -6.44 26.89
C VAL A 438 15.35 -7.65 26.48
N ASN A 439 15.57 -8.80 27.11
CA ASN A 439 14.87 -10.03 26.76
C ASN A 439 13.40 -10.04 27.18
N SER A 440 13.02 -9.34 28.27
CA SER A 440 11.62 -9.25 28.68
C SER A 440 10.85 -8.31 27.76
N ILE A 441 11.38 -7.12 27.49
CA ILE A 441 10.76 -6.11 26.61
C ILE A 441 10.65 -6.65 25.19
N ALA A 442 11.69 -7.28 24.65
CA ALA A 442 11.63 -7.86 23.30
C ALA A 442 10.54 -8.93 23.13
N ARG A 443 10.36 -9.80 24.14
CA ARG A 443 9.30 -10.81 24.14
C ARG A 443 7.91 -10.19 24.21
N GLN A 444 7.76 -9.17 25.06
CA GLN A 444 6.49 -8.44 25.20
C GLN A 444 6.13 -7.70 23.91
N LEU A 445 7.04 -6.91 23.35
CA LEU A 445 6.89 -6.20 22.09
C LEU A 445 6.54 -7.16 20.94
N SER A 446 7.30 -8.25 20.80
CA SER A 446 7.05 -9.29 19.80
C SER A 446 5.62 -9.85 19.90
N ARG A 447 5.14 -10.12 21.12
CA ARG A 447 3.77 -10.58 21.35
C ARG A 447 2.75 -9.51 20.99
N GLN A 448 2.94 -8.26 21.44
CA GLN A 448 2.01 -7.17 21.17
C GLN A 448 1.86 -6.91 19.66
N MET A 449 2.96 -6.86 18.92
CA MET A 449 2.95 -6.69 17.47
C MET A 449 2.20 -7.84 16.75
N ARG A 450 2.34 -9.09 17.21
CA ARG A 450 1.64 -10.23 16.62
C ARG A 450 0.13 -10.22 16.83
N VAL A 451 -0.33 -9.76 18.00
CA VAL A 451 -1.75 -9.79 18.36
C VAL A 451 -2.49 -8.50 18.00
N ALA A 452 -1.76 -7.42 17.69
CA ALA A 452 -2.36 -6.15 17.32
C ALA A 452 -3.19 -6.31 16.02
N PRO A 453 -4.47 -5.92 16.02
CA PRO A 453 -5.30 -6.01 14.82
C PRO A 453 -4.77 -5.07 13.72
N TYR A 454 -4.27 -3.90 14.13
CA TYR A 454 -3.68 -2.90 13.25
C TYR A 454 -2.53 -2.18 13.95
N LEU A 455 -1.39 -2.06 13.27
CA LEU A 455 -0.28 -1.21 13.66
C LEU A 455 -0.26 0.04 12.75
N ASN A 456 0.36 1.15 13.17
CA ASN A 456 0.69 2.30 12.31
C ASN A 456 2.11 2.16 11.76
N THR A 457 2.55 3.15 10.98
CA THR A 457 3.88 3.21 10.38
C THR A 457 4.99 3.24 11.44
N GLN A 458 4.88 4.06 12.50
CA GLN A 458 5.90 4.12 13.56
C GLN A 458 5.99 2.86 14.42
N GLU A 459 4.86 2.28 14.83
CA GLU A 459 4.81 1.03 15.61
C GLU A 459 5.50 -0.11 14.84
N ARG A 460 5.24 -0.21 13.53
CA ARG A 460 5.95 -1.15 12.66
C ARG A 460 7.41 -0.81 12.57
N ALA A 461 7.75 0.45 12.29
CA ALA A 461 9.12 0.84 12.02
C ALA A 461 10.04 0.65 13.23
N PHE A 462 9.66 1.18 14.40
CA PHE A 462 10.43 0.99 15.63
C PHE A 462 10.40 -0.46 16.11
N GLY A 463 9.25 -1.14 16.00
CA GLY A 463 9.11 -2.54 16.38
C GLY A 463 10.03 -3.44 15.58
N LEU A 464 10.03 -3.28 14.25
CA LEU A 464 10.97 -3.95 13.36
C LEU A 464 12.40 -3.56 13.72
N LEU A 465 12.74 -2.27 13.81
CA LEU A 465 14.09 -1.79 14.14
C LEU A 465 14.67 -2.50 15.38
N ALA A 466 13.94 -2.48 16.50
CA ALA A 466 14.39 -3.06 17.76
C ALA A 466 14.52 -4.59 17.68
N LEU A 467 13.52 -5.29 17.13
CA LEU A 467 13.55 -6.75 17.01
C LEU A 467 14.61 -7.22 15.99
N GLY A 468 14.86 -6.42 14.95
CA GLY A 468 15.90 -6.64 13.94
C GLY A 468 17.31 -6.62 14.53
N LYS A 469 17.60 -5.61 15.34
CA LYS A 469 18.88 -5.50 16.07
C LYS A 469 19.14 -6.70 16.98
N ILE A 470 18.09 -7.24 17.62
CA ILE A 470 18.18 -8.45 18.44
C ILE A 470 18.41 -9.70 17.58
N ALA A 471 17.64 -9.87 16.52
CA ALA A 471 17.70 -11.06 15.68
C ALA A 471 19.06 -11.22 14.97
N ARG A 472 19.73 -10.13 14.58
CA ARG A 472 21.12 -10.19 14.05
C ARG A 472 22.10 -10.82 15.04
N LYS A 473 21.85 -10.74 16.35
CA LYS A 473 22.70 -11.33 17.39
C LYS A 473 22.40 -12.81 17.66
N SER A 474 21.33 -13.40 17.10
CA SER A 474 20.78 -14.72 17.47
C SER A 474 20.89 -15.81 16.36
N GLN A 475 21.77 -15.66 15.37
CA GLN A 475 21.85 -16.55 14.20
C GLN A 475 22.53 -17.93 14.42
N ALA A 476 22.21 -18.65 15.51
CA ALA A 476 22.80 -19.97 15.78
C ALA A 476 21.96 -21.18 15.27
N SER A 477 20.86 -20.96 14.53
CA SER A 477 20.00 -22.06 14.05
C SER A 477 20.65 -22.84 12.90
N THR A 478 20.64 -24.18 12.99
CA THR A 478 21.05 -25.10 11.92
C THR A 478 19.85 -25.76 11.22
N ALA A 479 18.63 -25.30 11.53
CA ALA A 479 17.40 -25.86 10.99
C ALA A 479 17.41 -25.91 9.45
N VAL A 480 17.02 -27.04 8.87
CA VAL A 480 16.77 -27.22 7.43
C VAL A 480 15.33 -27.69 7.24
N ALA A 481 14.75 -27.56 6.06
CA ALA A 481 13.41 -28.08 5.82
C ALA A 481 13.14 -28.49 4.38
N THR A 482 12.21 -29.43 4.24
CA THR A 482 11.56 -29.76 2.97
C THR A 482 10.14 -29.20 2.98
N LEU A 483 9.81 -28.41 1.95
CA LEU A 483 8.48 -27.87 1.71
C LEU A 483 7.72 -28.79 0.75
N LEU A 484 6.58 -29.29 1.20
CA LEU A 484 5.69 -30.15 0.42
C LEU A 484 4.38 -29.42 0.12
N ALA A 485 3.85 -29.61 -1.09
CA ALA A 485 2.50 -29.22 -1.45
C ALA A 485 1.75 -30.41 -2.04
N ASP A 486 0.64 -30.78 -1.41
CA ASP A 486 -0.16 -31.95 -1.76
C ASP A 486 0.66 -33.24 -1.77
N GLY A 487 1.62 -33.35 -0.84
CA GLY A 487 2.54 -34.48 -0.69
C GLY A 487 3.76 -34.47 -1.61
N LYS A 488 3.84 -33.56 -2.59
CA LYS A 488 4.98 -33.43 -3.51
C LYS A 488 5.95 -32.34 -3.05
N GLU A 489 7.25 -32.58 -3.19
CA GLU A 489 8.27 -31.58 -2.88
C GLU A 489 8.20 -30.39 -3.84
N ILE A 490 8.16 -29.18 -3.27
CA ILE A 490 8.16 -27.91 -4.01
C ILE A 490 9.33 -27.00 -3.63
N GLY A 491 10.17 -27.40 -2.69
CA GLY A 491 11.41 -26.70 -2.35
C GLY A 491 12.12 -27.27 -1.12
N LYS A 492 13.42 -26.96 -1.01
CA LYS A 492 14.25 -27.28 0.17
C LYS A 492 14.92 -26.02 0.70
N PHE A 493 14.85 -25.82 2.00
CA PHE A 493 15.57 -24.78 2.72
C PHE A 493 16.84 -25.37 3.33
N THR A 494 18.00 -24.90 2.89
CA THR A 494 19.33 -25.37 3.30
C THR A 494 20.15 -24.31 4.04
N GLY A 495 19.51 -23.25 4.52
CA GLY A 495 20.13 -22.14 5.25
C GLY A 495 20.06 -20.80 4.52
N LYS A 496 19.83 -20.79 3.21
CA LYS A 496 19.44 -19.58 2.46
C LYS A 496 17.92 -19.48 2.42
N ASP A 497 17.40 -18.27 2.66
CA ASP A 497 15.97 -17.97 2.58
C ASP A 497 15.33 -18.51 1.30
N LEU A 498 14.24 -19.27 1.48
CA LEU A 498 13.50 -19.90 0.40
C LEU A 498 12.17 -19.18 0.22
N THR A 499 11.85 -18.76 -1.00
CA THR A 499 10.53 -18.25 -1.36
C THR A 499 9.93 -19.09 -2.47
N VAL A 500 8.72 -19.59 -2.27
CA VAL A 500 7.97 -20.38 -3.25
C VAL A 500 6.63 -19.71 -3.54
N ASN A 501 6.33 -19.51 -4.83
CA ASN A 501 5.07 -18.92 -5.30
C ASN A 501 4.00 -20.00 -5.56
N ASN A 502 2.75 -19.59 -5.76
CA ASN A 502 1.61 -20.46 -6.14
C ASN A 502 1.30 -21.55 -5.09
N VAL A 503 1.23 -21.14 -3.81
CA VAL A 503 0.97 -22.00 -2.65
C VAL A 503 -0.51 -22.04 -2.24
N ALA A 504 -1.33 -21.09 -2.72
CA ALA A 504 -2.76 -21.04 -2.47
C ALA A 504 -3.50 -22.26 -3.05
N ASN A 505 -4.61 -22.65 -2.41
CA ASN A 505 -5.45 -23.81 -2.74
C ASN A 505 -4.73 -25.16 -2.71
N ARG A 506 -3.61 -25.24 -1.98
CA ARG A 506 -2.82 -26.47 -1.79
C ARG A 506 -2.68 -26.79 -0.31
N LYS A 507 -2.53 -28.06 0.03
CA LYS A 507 -2.15 -28.48 1.39
C LYS A 507 -0.64 -28.38 1.53
N ILE A 508 -0.17 -27.42 2.31
CA ILE A 508 1.26 -27.19 2.51
C ILE A 508 1.73 -27.90 3.79
N SER A 509 2.87 -28.59 3.72
CA SER A 509 3.55 -29.17 4.87
C SER A 509 5.01 -28.75 4.90
N ILE A 510 5.46 -28.24 6.05
CA ILE A 510 6.85 -27.85 6.30
C ILE A 510 7.45 -28.90 7.23
N LYS A 511 8.33 -29.74 6.69
CA LYS A 511 9.07 -30.74 7.46
C LYS A 511 10.44 -30.19 7.82
N ALA A 512 10.55 -29.63 9.02
CA ALA A 512 11.81 -29.12 9.55
C ALA A 512 12.66 -30.24 10.20
N SER A 513 13.98 -30.08 10.16
CA SER A 513 14.95 -30.92 10.85
C SER A 513 16.17 -30.09 11.26
N GLY A 514 17.07 -30.65 12.08
CA GLY A 514 18.20 -29.90 12.66
C GLY A 514 17.82 -29.15 13.94
N ALA A 515 18.77 -28.38 14.48
CA ALA A 515 18.58 -27.65 15.75
C ALA A 515 18.08 -26.21 15.52
N GLY A 516 17.13 -25.80 16.36
CA GLY A 516 16.51 -24.48 16.30
C GLY A 516 15.20 -24.43 15.52
N ALA A 517 14.53 -23.28 15.57
CA ALA A 517 13.29 -23.05 14.86
C ALA A 517 13.55 -22.62 13.41
N LEU A 518 12.63 -23.01 12.53
CA LEU A 518 12.46 -22.44 11.20
C LEU A 518 11.19 -21.60 11.19
N TYR A 519 11.28 -20.38 10.70
CA TYR A 519 10.15 -19.46 10.63
C TYR A 519 9.58 -19.42 9.22
N TYR A 520 8.25 -19.32 9.14
CA TYR A 520 7.55 -19.20 7.87
C TYR A 520 6.62 -17.99 7.85
N PHE A 521 6.45 -17.44 6.66
CA PHE A 521 5.45 -16.43 6.35
C PHE A 521 4.80 -16.77 5.01
N TRP A 522 3.48 -16.68 4.94
CA TRP A 522 2.74 -16.83 3.69
C TRP A 522 1.82 -15.64 3.49
N GLU A 523 1.58 -15.36 2.22
CA GLU A 523 0.74 -14.28 1.76
C GLU A 523 -0.03 -14.74 0.53
N MET A 524 -1.30 -14.38 0.48
CA MET A 524 -2.18 -14.58 -0.65
C MET A 524 -2.91 -13.27 -0.92
N GLU A 525 -2.95 -12.85 -2.18
CA GLU A 525 -3.76 -11.72 -2.61
C GLU A 525 -4.59 -12.10 -3.84
N GLY A 526 -5.74 -11.46 -3.99
CA GLY A 526 -6.63 -11.68 -5.11
C GLY A 526 -7.97 -11.00 -4.90
N ILE A 527 -8.81 -11.04 -5.93
CA ILE A 527 -10.16 -10.51 -5.88
C ILE A 527 -11.11 -11.70 -5.67
N SER A 528 -12.01 -11.61 -4.70
CA SER A 528 -13.01 -12.64 -4.47
C SER A 528 -13.90 -12.80 -5.71
N ALA A 529 -14.09 -14.04 -6.15
CA ALA A 529 -15.01 -14.37 -7.23
C ALA A 529 -16.46 -14.04 -6.89
N SER A 530 -16.81 -14.03 -5.60
CA SER A 530 -18.17 -13.82 -5.12
C SER A 530 -18.61 -12.36 -5.14
N GLY A 531 -17.67 -11.42 -5.26
CA GLY A 531 -17.93 -9.99 -5.09
C GLY A 531 -18.32 -9.58 -3.67
N ARG A 532 -18.44 -10.52 -2.72
CA ARG A 532 -18.81 -10.24 -1.33
C ARG A 532 -17.61 -9.69 -0.59
N VAL A 533 -17.80 -8.54 0.05
CA VAL A 533 -16.83 -7.93 0.95
C VAL A 533 -17.44 -7.98 2.35
N LEU A 534 -16.63 -8.29 3.36
CA LEU A 534 -17.06 -8.12 4.74
C LEU A 534 -17.24 -6.62 5.00
N GLU A 535 -18.49 -6.17 5.15
CA GLU A 535 -18.80 -4.81 5.57
C GLU A 535 -18.73 -4.74 7.10
N GLU A 536 -17.71 -4.08 7.63
CA GLU A 536 -17.53 -3.87 9.06
C GLU A 536 -17.16 -2.42 9.39
N ASP A 537 -17.68 -1.94 10.52
CA ASP A 537 -17.25 -0.69 11.14
C ASP A 537 -16.28 -1.02 12.27
N SER A 538 -15.08 -0.43 12.24
CA SER A 538 -14.11 -0.59 13.32
C SER A 538 -13.33 0.71 13.48
N TYR A 539 -13.65 1.45 14.55
CA TYR A 539 -13.16 2.81 14.86
C TYR A 539 -13.56 3.88 13.85
N LEU A 540 -13.47 3.61 12.54
CA LEU A 540 -13.98 4.44 11.48
C LEU A 540 -15.23 3.81 10.86
N LYS A 541 -16.18 4.66 10.50
CA LYS A 541 -17.37 4.33 9.72
C LYS A 541 -17.32 5.10 8.42
N VAL A 542 -17.46 4.39 7.31
CA VAL A 542 -17.57 5.00 5.98
C VAL A 542 -18.94 4.65 5.41
N ARG A 543 -19.67 5.65 4.92
CA ARG A 543 -20.97 5.46 4.28
C ARG A 543 -20.97 6.14 2.92
N ARG A 544 -21.53 5.46 1.92
CA ARG A 544 -21.72 5.99 0.57
C ARG A 544 -23.20 6.14 0.29
N GLN A 545 -23.59 7.30 -0.21
CA GLN A 545 -24.94 7.61 -0.67
C GLN A 545 -24.87 8.17 -2.09
N PHE A 546 -25.78 7.73 -2.95
CA PHE A 546 -25.99 8.33 -4.26
C PHE A 546 -27.15 9.31 -4.16
N LEU A 547 -26.88 10.57 -4.48
CA LEU A 547 -27.83 11.66 -4.45
C LEU A 547 -28.06 12.20 -5.86
N THR A 548 -29.23 12.76 -6.12
CA THR A 548 -29.47 13.62 -7.27
C THR A 548 -28.69 14.92 -7.11
N ARG A 549 -28.62 15.72 -8.17
CA ARG A 549 -28.03 17.08 -8.11
C ARG A 549 -28.74 18.01 -7.13
N THR A 550 -29.99 17.72 -6.75
CA THR A 550 -30.76 18.48 -5.76
C THR A 550 -30.62 17.92 -4.34
N GLY A 551 -29.75 16.92 -4.13
CA GLY A 551 -29.44 16.34 -2.82
C GLY A 551 -30.40 15.24 -2.37
N GLN A 552 -31.34 14.80 -3.21
CA GLN A 552 -32.30 13.74 -2.87
C GLN A 552 -31.68 12.35 -3.10
N PRO A 553 -31.95 11.34 -2.27
CA PRO A 553 -31.48 9.98 -2.51
C PRO A 553 -31.98 9.42 -3.85
N VAL A 554 -31.08 8.80 -4.62
CA VAL A 554 -31.42 8.23 -5.94
C VAL A 554 -32.31 6.98 -5.84
N GLY A 555 -32.35 6.30 -4.69
CA GLY A 555 -32.92 4.95 -4.51
C GLY A 555 -34.43 4.77 -4.74
N ALA A 556 -35.19 5.81 -5.08
CA ALA A 556 -36.63 5.72 -5.34
C ALA A 556 -37.02 5.80 -6.83
N VAL A 557 -36.11 6.27 -7.70
CA VAL A 557 -36.36 6.43 -9.14
C VAL A 557 -35.19 5.79 -9.86
N GLY A 558 -35.45 4.84 -10.76
CA GLY A 558 -34.38 4.23 -11.57
C GLY A 558 -33.51 5.29 -12.24
N ILE A 559 -32.21 5.03 -12.34
CA ILE A 559 -31.25 5.95 -12.98
C ILE A 559 -31.43 5.84 -14.51
N LYS A 560 -31.54 6.98 -15.18
CA LYS A 560 -31.58 7.04 -16.64
C LYS A 560 -30.21 7.35 -17.22
N GLN A 561 -30.01 7.00 -18.49
CA GLN A 561 -28.80 7.35 -19.22
C GLN A 561 -28.62 8.88 -19.21
N ASN A 562 -27.39 9.33 -18.95
CA ASN A 562 -26.97 10.73 -18.81
C ASN A 562 -27.47 11.44 -17.54
N ASP A 563 -28.14 10.75 -16.61
CA ASP A 563 -28.41 11.32 -15.29
C ASP A 563 -27.09 11.60 -14.56
N LEU A 564 -27.01 12.80 -14.00
CA LEU A 564 -25.88 13.20 -13.15
C LEU A 564 -26.20 12.85 -11.69
N VAL A 565 -25.35 12.01 -11.10
CA VAL A 565 -25.44 11.61 -9.69
C VAL A 565 -24.31 12.23 -8.88
N VAL A 566 -24.62 12.60 -7.64
CA VAL A 566 -23.66 13.06 -6.64
C VAL A 566 -23.36 11.90 -5.70
N VAL A 567 -22.09 11.50 -5.60
CA VAL A 567 -21.64 10.48 -4.65
C VAL A 567 -21.24 11.17 -3.35
N LYS A 568 -22.07 11.05 -2.32
CA LYS A 568 -21.75 11.53 -0.96
C LYS A 568 -21.05 10.43 -0.18
N LEU A 569 -19.85 10.73 0.31
CA LEU A 569 -19.12 9.90 1.27
C LEU A 569 -19.19 10.58 2.64
N THR A 570 -19.65 9.84 3.65
CA THR A 570 -19.63 10.29 5.05
C THR A 570 -18.61 9.46 5.80
N LEU A 571 -17.68 10.13 6.48
CA LEU A 571 -16.70 9.50 7.37
C LEU A 571 -17.01 9.92 8.80
N GLN A 572 -16.98 8.95 9.72
CA GLN A 572 -17.17 9.19 11.15
C GLN A 572 -16.17 8.36 11.96
N ALA A 573 -15.52 8.98 12.93
CA ALA A 573 -14.81 8.25 13.99
C ALA A 573 -15.82 7.86 15.08
N ALA A 574 -15.85 6.58 15.43
CA ALA A 574 -16.71 6.01 16.46
C ALA A 574 -16.15 6.22 17.87
N ASP A 575 -14.84 6.47 17.99
CA ASP A 575 -14.07 6.58 19.22
C ASP A 575 -13.47 7.97 19.49
N ALA A 576 -13.56 8.90 18.53
CA ALA A 576 -13.06 10.26 18.68
C ALA A 576 -14.16 11.31 18.41
N ALA A 577 -14.37 12.22 19.37
CA ALA A 577 -15.14 13.44 19.16
C ALA A 577 -14.17 14.57 18.77
N GLY A 578 -14.44 15.28 17.67
CA GLY A 578 -13.68 16.46 17.24
C GLY A 578 -12.88 16.25 15.95
N GLU A 579 -11.94 17.17 15.70
CA GLU A 579 -11.08 17.18 14.51
C GLU A 579 -10.03 16.05 14.60
N VAL A 580 -9.93 15.25 13.54
CA VAL A 580 -8.86 14.26 13.39
C VAL A 580 -7.65 14.98 12.78
N LYS A 581 -6.65 15.29 13.61
CA LYS A 581 -5.40 15.93 13.15
C LYS A 581 -4.69 15.05 12.10
N ASN A 582 -3.95 15.69 11.18
CA ASN A 582 -3.14 15.05 10.13
C ASN A 582 -3.90 14.22 9.08
N VAL A 583 -5.18 14.53 8.84
CA VAL A 583 -5.92 14.05 7.66
C VAL A 583 -5.76 15.08 6.55
N ALA A 584 -5.28 14.64 5.38
CA ALA A 584 -5.08 15.49 4.19
C ALA A 584 -6.39 15.77 3.45
#